data_AF-A0A535FYW2-F1
#
_entry.id   AF-A0A535FYW2-F1
#
_cell.length_a   1.000
_cell.length_b   1.000
_cell.length_c   1.000
_cell.angle_alpha   90.00
_cell.angle_beta   90.00
_cell.angle_gamma   90.00
#
_symmetry.space_group_name_H-M   'P 1'
#
loop_
_entity.id
_entity.type
_entity.pdbx_description
1 polymer ?
#
loop_
_entity_poly.entity_id
_entity_poly.type
_entity_poly.pdbx_seq_one_letter_code
_entity_poly.pdbx_strand_id
1 'polypeptide(L)'
;MIEPRLPRPKLREEFRRELRARLMTEAVTALAPRPRGTAWTFLRPALAVGIASLVLVGGAGVAAAGSLPGDLAFGLKRAAEDLQVSFTFDDVQRVQLLAQLADRRVQDLQKVAESEREDRAPTAAEEVAQAVARFRAAVDAVQQAAPADKADQVQDLVDTAREKHEAVLDQVQQKLENEKAREAIERARDEEDRDTHDEQNKKGLDPRSTPRPTHTPARETARPNVIPRVTESPRSGERTASPRATSR
;
A
#
# COMPACT_ATOMS: atom_id res chain seq x y z
N MET A 1 61.84 15.68 -68.52
CA MET A 1 61.14 14.54 -69.16
C MET A 1 59.65 14.69 -68.87
N ILE A 2 58.80 14.65 -69.90
CA ILE A 2 57.35 14.88 -69.81
C ILE A 2 56.69 13.49 -69.69
N GLU A 3 55.94 13.23 -68.60
CA GLU A 3 55.20 11.98 -68.43
C GLU A 3 53.99 11.90 -69.40
N PRO A 4 53.73 10.74 -70.03
CA PRO A 4 52.58 10.56 -70.90
C PRO A 4 51.31 10.49 -70.05
N ARG A 5 50.46 11.52 -70.14
CA ARG A 5 49.12 11.48 -69.54
C ARG A 5 48.25 10.47 -70.29
N LEU A 6 47.86 9.40 -69.60
CA LEU A 6 46.93 8.41 -70.12
C LEU A 6 45.61 9.07 -70.56
N PRO A 7 45.04 8.70 -71.72
CA PRO A 7 43.76 9.22 -72.16
C PRO A 7 42.65 8.79 -71.19
N ARG A 8 41.79 9.75 -70.81
CA ARG A 8 40.66 9.47 -69.92
C ARG A 8 39.74 8.42 -70.55
N PRO A 9 39.36 7.36 -69.83
CA PRO A 9 38.44 6.35 -70.36
C PRO A 9 37.10 7.01 -70.69
N LYS A 10 36.67 6.91 -71.96
CA LYS A 10 35.36 7.37 -72.41
C LYS A 10 34.37 6.23 -72.22
N LEU A 11 33.36 6.42 -71.37
CA LEU A 11 32.26 5.46 -71.26
C LEU A 11 31.53 5.35 -72.60
N ARG A 12 31.20 4.12 -72.99
CA ARG A 12 30.42 3.85 -74.21
C ARG A 12 29.04 4.50 -74.08
N GLU A 13 28.56 5.13 -75.16
CA GLU A 13 27.31 5.90 -75.16
C GLU A 13 26.09 5.03 -74.82
N GLU A 14 26.09 3.76 -75.23
CA GLU A 14 25.02 2.81 -74.88
C GLU A 14 24.96 2.55 -73.36
N PHE A 15 26.12 2.38 -72.72
CA PHE A 15 26.19 2.19 -71.27
C PHE A 15 25.69 3.44 -70.52
N ARG A 16 26.00 4.64 -71.01
CA ARG A 16 25.49 5.88 -70.43
C ARG A 16 23.97 5.98 -70.53
N ARG A 17 23.39 5.58 -71.66
CA ARG A 17 21.94 5.58 -71.87
C ARG A 17 21.24 4.58 -70.96
N GLU A 18 21.76 3.35 -70.89
CA GLU A 18 21.22 2.32 -70.00
C GLU A 18 21.30 2.73 -68.53
N LEU A 19 22.45 3.27 -68.11
CA LEU A 19 22.63 3.74 -66.74
C LEU A 19 21.67 4.90 -66.42
N ARG A 20 21.51 5.86 -67.34
CA ARG A 20 20.58 6.96 -67.16
C ARG A 20 19.13 6.48 -67.10
N ALA A 21 18.73 5.56 -67.97
CA ALA A 21 17.38 5.00 -67.96
C ALA A 21 17.10 4.30 -66.63
N ARG A 22 18.02 3.44 -66.19
CA ARG A 22 17.90 2.69 -64.94
C ARG A 22 17.89 3.59 -63.71
N LEU A 23 18.74 4.63 -63.68
CA LEU A 23 18.75 5.64 -62.62
C LEU A 23 17.46 6.45 -62.60
N MET A 24 16.89 6.83 -63.74
CA MET A 24 15.64 7.59 -63.78
C MET A 24 14.43 6.75 -63.33
N THR A 25 14.42 5.46 -63.64
CA THR A 25 13.40 4.52 -63.15
C THR A 25 13.46 4.34 -61.63
N GLU A 26 14.66 4.26 -61.05
CA GLU A 26 14.81 4.14 -59.59
C GLU A 26 14.74 5.48 -58.85
N ALA A 27 15.07 6.60 -59.51
CA ALA A 27 14.99 7.93 -58.91
C ALA A 27 13.53 8.32 -58.59
N VAL A 28 12.55 7.90 -59.39
CA VAL A 28 11.13 8.19 -59.12
C VAL A 28 10.66 7.57 -57.81
N THR A 29 11.19 6.40 -57.43
CA THR A 29 10.87 5.73 -56.15
C THR A 29 11.76 6.21 -55.01
N ALA A 30 13.04 6.50 -55.27
CA ALA A 30 13.98 6.97 -54.26
C ALA A 30 13.76 8.44 -53.85
N LEU A 31 13.33 9.30 -54.78
CA LEU A 31 13.04 10.73 -54.55
C LEU A 31 11.55 11.01 -54.32
N ALA A 32 10.69 9.98 -54.30
CA ALA A 32 9.32 10.16 -53.85
C ALA A 32 9.34 10.86 -52.48
N PRO A 33 8.71 12.03 -52.31
CA PRO A 33 8.71 12.73 -51.04
C PRO A 33 8.03 11.80 -50.03
N ARG A 34 8.83 11.16 -49.18
CA ARG A 34 8.31 10.43 -48.03
C ARG A 34 7.47 11.43 -47.24
N PRO A 35 6.16 11.21 -47.04
CA PRO A 35 5.39 12.07 -46.16
C PRO A 35 6.10 11.98 -44.81
N ARG A 36 6.72 13.07 -44.37
CA ARG A 36 7.25 13.17 -43.00
C ARG A 36 6.03 13.03 -42.10
N GLY A 37 5.80 11.81 -41.62
CA GLY A 37 4.60 11.46 -40.90
C GLY A 37 4.39 12.41 -39.73
N THR A 38 3.16 12.85 -39.56
CA THR A 38 2.66 13.63 -38.42
C THR A 38 3.02 13.04 -37.05
N ALA A 39 3.46 11.78 -37.01
CA ALA A 39 4.05 11.13 -35.83
C ALA A 39 5.14 11.98 -35.16
N TRP A 40 6.02 12.66 -35.90
CA TRP A 40 7.04 13.54 -35.28
C TRP A 40 6.45 14.80 -34.65
N THR A 41 5.32 15.28 -35.15
CA THR A 41 4.61 16.45 -34.61
C THR A 41 3.78 16.10 -33.38
N PHE A 42 3.26 14.87 -33.29
CA PHE A 42 2.51 14.35 -32.14
C PHE A 42 3.39 13.72 -31.05
N LEU A 43 4.57 13.19 -31.38
CA LEU A 43 5.53 12.72 -30.37
C LEU A 43 6.13 13.86 -29.55
N ARG A 44 6.26 15.07 -30.11
CA ARG A 44 6.86 16.23 -29.44
C ARG A 44 6.05 16.72 -28.23
N PRO A 45 4.72 16.93 -28.29
CA PRO A 45 3.95 17.27 -27.11
C PRO A 45 3.87 16.09 -26.13
N ALA A 46 3.77 14.84 -26.59
CA ALA A 46 3.75 13.68 -25.71
C ALA A 46 5.06 13.51 -24.92
N LEU A 47 6.21 13.71 -25.57
CA LEU A 47 7.52 13.69 -24.93
C LEU A 47 7.71 14.90 -24.00
N ALA A 48 7.25 16.10 -24.41
CA ALA A 48 7.30 17.29 -23.56
C ALA A 48 6.42 17.14 -22.31
N VAL A 49 5.23 16.55 -22.44
CA VAL A 49 4.37 16.18 -21.32
C VAL A 49 5.04 15.12 -20.45
N GLY A 50 5.67 14.10 -21.05
CA GLY A 50 6.42 13.08 -20.31
C GLY A 50 7.59 13.66 -19.51
N ILE A 51 8.39 14.54 -20.12
CA ILE A 51 9.52 15.22 -19.46
C ILE A 51 9.01 16.22 -18.41
N ALA A 52 7.97 17.00 -18.70
CA ALA A 52 7.37 17.91 -17.73
C ALA A 52 6.77 17.14 -16.54
N SER A 53 6.17 15.98 -16.78
CA SER A 53 5.68 15.07 -15.73
C SER A 53 6.84 14.52 -14.91
N LEU A 54 7.94 14.10 -15.53
CA LEU A 54 9.15 13.65 -14.86
C LEU A 54 9.82 14.76 -14.02
N VAL A 55 9.83 16.00 -14.51
CA VAL A 55 10.38 17.15 -13.78
C VAL A 55 9.45 17.60 -12.65
N LEU A 56 8.13 17.55 -12.85
CA LEU A 56 7.15 17.83 -11.80
C LEU A 56 7.19 16.76 -10.71
N VAL A 57 7.25 15.48 -11.08
CA VAL A 57 7.40 14.36 -10.15
C VAL A 57 8.77 14.39 -9.47
N GLY A 58 9.83 14.74 -10.20
CA GLY A 58 11.18 14.86 -9.66
C GLY A 58 11.36 16.03 -8.69
N GLY A 59 10.82 17.21 -9.02
CA GLY A 59 10.89 18.41 -8.16
C GLY A 59 9.93 18.36 -6.96
N ALA A 60 8.70 17.90 -7.16
CA ALA A 60 7.74 17.69 -6.07
C ALA A 60 8.11 16.49 -5.20
N GLY A 61 8.76 15.46 -5.76
CA GLY A 61 9.22 14.28 -5.04
C GLY A 61 10.30 14.60 -4.01
N VAL A 62 11.25 15.50 -4.32
CA VAL A 62 12.27 15.94 -3.34
C VAL A 62 11.65 16.73 -2.19
N ALA A 63 10.70 17.62 -2.48
CA ALA A 63 9.99 18.36 -1.44
C ALA A 63 9.08 17.46 -0.59
N ALA A 64 8.40 16.48 -1.20
CA ALA A 64 7.57 15.51 -0.50
C ALA A 64 8.42 14.55 0.36
N ALA A 65 9.60 14.14 -0.10
CA ALA A 65 10.49 13.25 0.65
C ALA A 65 10.94 13.86 1.99
N GLY A 66 11.21 15.17 2.02
CA GLY A 66 11.57 15.92 3.23
C GLY A 66 10.40 16.46 4.04
N SER A 67 9.15 16.29 3.58
CA SER A 67 7.97 16.81 4.26
C SER A 67 7.63 16.04 5.53
N LEU A 68 7.18 16.78 6.56
CA LEU A 68 6.73 16.24 7.83
C LEU A 68 5.19 16.17 7.89
N PRO A 69 4.61 15.31 8.75
CA PRO A 69 3.18 15.30 9.00
C PRO A 69 2.64 16.71 9.28
N GLY A 70 1.57 17.09 8.59
CA GLY A 70 0.99 18.44 8.63
C GLY A 70 1.52 19.41 7.56
N ASP A 71 2.56 19.06 6.81
CA ASP A 71 2.99 19.83 5.64
C ASP A 71 2.14 19.50 4.40
N LEU A 72 1.95 20.47 3.49
CA LEU A 72 1.13 20.27 2.28
C LEU A 72 1.67 19.16 1.36
N ALA A 73 3.00 19.06 1.23
CA ALA A 73 3.65 18.05 0.39
C ALA A 73 3.60 16.64 1.01
N PHE A 74 3.21 16.50 2.27
CA PHE A 74 3.12 15.22 2.96
C PHE A 74 2.00 14.34 2.41
N GLY A 75 0.88 14.93 1.97
CA GLY A 75 -0.18 14.17 1.30
C GLY A 75 0.33 13.46 0.02
N LEU A 76 1.25 14.09 -0.71
CA LEU A 76 1.89 13.48 -1.88
C LEU A 76 2.86 12.36 -1.48
N LYS A 77 3.63 12.55 -0.40
CA LYS A 77 4.48 11.51 0.19
C LYS A 77 3.64 10.28 0.55
N ARG A 78 2.52 10.48 1.24
CA ARG A 78 1.57 9.43 1.64
C ARG A 78 1.02 8.69 0.43
N ALA A 79 0.57 9.40 -0.60
CA ALA A 79 0.06 8.78 -1.81
C ALA A 79 1.12 7.92 -2.53
N ALA A 80 2.37 8.39 -2.60
CA ALA A 80 3.46 7.62 -3.18
C ALA A 80 3.77 6.34 -2.38
N GLU A 81 3.76 6.44 -1.05
CA GLU A 81 3.95 5.29 -0.13
C GLU A 81 2.79 4.27 -0.27
N ASP A 82 1.54 4.72 -0.34
CA ASP A 82 0.38 3.83 -0.49
C ASP A 82 0.38 3.12 -1.85
N LEU A 83 0.86 3.78 -2.92
CA LEU A 83 1.09 3.12 -4.21
C LEU A 83 2.19 2.05 -4.10
N GLN A 84 3.30 2.36 -3.43
CA GLN A 84 4.39 1.39 -3.22
C GLN A 84 3.88 0.14 -2.49
N VAL A 85 3.08 0.32 -1.44
CA VAL A 85 2.44 -0.80 -0.71
C VAL A 85 1.51 -1.58 -1.62
N SER A 86 0.69 -0.89 -2.42
CA SER A 86 -0.27 -1.53 -3.35
C SER A 86 0.41 -2.39 -4.44
N PHE A 87 1.63 -2.02 -4.84
CA PHE A 87 2.44 -2.79 -5.79
C PHE A 87 3.37 -3.83 -5.12
N THR A 88 3.29 -4.00 -3.80
CA THR A 88 4.07 -5.01 -3.06
C THR A 88 3.24 -6.27 -2.84
N PHE A 89 3.43 -7.24 -3.73
CA PHE A 89 2.59 -8.44 -3.79
C PHE A 89 3.00 -9.55 -2.81
N ASP A 90 4.27 -9.68 -2.46
CA ASP A 90 4.69 -10.65 -1.43
C ASP A 90 4.34 -10.12 -0.04
N ASP A 91 3.70 -10.96 0.77
CA ASP A 91 3.18 -10.53 2.07
C ASP A 91 4.30 -10.20 3.08
N VAL A 92 5.42 -10.95 3.06
CA VAL A 92 6.56 -10.68 3.96
C VAL A 92 7.22 -9.36 3.56
N GLN A 93 7.41 -9.13 2.25
CA GLN A 93 7.91 -7.84 1.75
C GLN A 93 6.96 -6.68 2.08
N ARG A 94 5.63 -6.91 2.05
CA ARG A 94 4.63 -5.90 2.42
C ARG A 94 4.72 -5.54 3.89
N VAL A 95 4.85 -6.53 4.77
CA VAL A 95 5.09 -6.33 6.21
C VAL A 95 6.39 -5.55 6.42
N GLN A 96 7.48 -5.94 5.75
CA GLN A 96 8.76 -5.25 5.85
C GLN A 96 8.67 -3.78 5.39
N LEU A 97 7.96 -3.51 4.30
CA LEU A 97 7.74 -2.15 3.81
C LEU A 97 6.93 -1.33 4.82
N LEU A 98 5.85 -1.91 5.38
CA LEU A 98 5.05 -1.22 6.39
C LEU A 98 5.84 -0.95 7.68
N ALA A 99 6.73 -1.85 8.09
CA ALA A 99 7.67 -1.61 9.19
C ALA A 99 8.56 -0.41 8.89
N GLN A 100 9.17 -0.33 7.69
CA GLN A 100 10.00 0.82 7.30
C GLN A 100 9.22 2.14 7.27
N LEU A 101 7.95 2.10 6.88
CA LEU A 101 7.09 3.29 6.91
C LEU A 101 6.75 3.69 8.36
N ALA A 102 6.54 2.74 9.26
CA ALA A 102 6.37 2.99 10.69
C ALA A 102 7.64 3.60 11.32
N ASP A 103 8.82 2.99 11.08
CA ASP A 103 10.14 3.53 11.47
C ASP A 103 10.27 5.00 11.03
N ARG A 104 9.90 5.30 9.78
CA ARG A 104 9.96 6.65 9.24
C ARG A 104 8.97 7.60 9.94
N ARG A 105 7.77 7.15 10.28
CA ARG A 105 6.80 7.99 11.01
C ARG A 105 7.28 8.32 12.41
N VAL A 106 7.90 7.37 13.11
CA VAL A 106 8.51 7.61 14.43
C VAL A 106 9.63 8.66 14.33
N GLN A 107 10.48 8.57 13.30
CA GLN A 107 11.50 9.59 13.03
C GLN A 107 10.92 10.96 12.65
N ASP A 108 9.87 10.99 11.84
CA ASP A 108 9.21 12.24 11.45
C ASP A 108 8.57 12.91 12.68
N LEU A 109 7.96 12.13 13.57
CA LEU A 109 7.45 12.60 14.86
C LEU A 109 8.58 13.14 15.76
N GLN A 110 9.72 12.45 15.84
CA GLN A 110 10.88 12.95 16.57
C GLN A 110 11.34 14.31 16.05
N LYS A 111 11.44 14.49 14.73
CA LYS A 111 11.80 15.77 14.11
C LYS A 111 10.78 16.86 14.44
N VAL A 112 9.50 16.53 14.46
CA VAL A 112 8.44 17.48 14.87
C VAL A 112 8.65 17.89 16.34
N ALA A 113 8.90 16.94 17.23
CA ALA A 113 9.14 17.20 18.66
C ALA A 113 10.43 17.98 18.95
N GLU A 114 11.42 17.89 18.06
CA GLU A 114 12.68 18.65 18.15
C GLU A 114 12.62 20.03 17.46
N SER A 115 11.54 20.31 16.72
CA SER A 115 11.33 21.56 16.01
C SER A 115 10.39 22.50 16.77
N GLU A 116 10.38 23.79 16.43
CA GLU A 116 9.41 24.76 16.96
C GLU A 116 7.97 24.58 16.42
N ARG A 117 7.63 23.38 15.90
CA ARG A 117 6.35 23.04 15.26
C ARG A 117 5.48 22.12 16.11
N GLU A 118 5.39 22.41 17.41
CA GLU A 118 4.59 21.60 18.36
C GLU A 118 3.10 21.56 17.98
N ASP A 119 2.61 22.56 17.24
CA ASP A 119 1.27 22.59 16.65
C ASP A 119 0.99 21.37 15.75
N ARG A 120 2.03 20.76 15.16
CA ARG A 120 1.93 19.56 14.31
C ARG A 120 2.11 18.25 15.07
N ALA A 121 2.50 18.28 16.35
CA ALA A 121 2.74 17.07 17.14
C ALA A 121 1.53 16.11 17.19
N PRO A 122 0.28 16.58 17.34
CA PRO A 122 -0.88 15.67 17.32
C PRO A 122 -1.03 14.94 15.98
N THR A 123 -0.85 15.66 14.87
CA THR A 123 -0.94 15.08 13.52
C THR A 123 0.19 14.08 13.27
N ALA A 124 1.40 14.38 13.72
CA ALA A 124 2.55 13.48 13.58
C ALA A 124 2.39 12.21 14.43
N ALA A 125 1.89 12.35 15.65
CA ALA A 125 1.65 11.21 16.54
C ALA A 125 0.52 10.31 16.00
N GLU A 126 -0.52 10.90 15.41
CA GLU A 126 -1.59 10.14 14.75
C GLU A 126 -1.07 9.36 13.52
N GLU A 127 -0.16 9.93 12.74
CA GLU A 127 0.50 9.21 11.64
C GLU A 127 1.33 8.02 12.12
N VAL A 128 1.98 8.12 13.28
CA VAL A 128 2.67 6.99 13.92
C VAL A 128 1.67 5.90 14.29
N ALA A 129 0.61 6.24 15.03
CA ALA A 129 -0.40 5.28 15.46
C ALA A 129 -1.02 4.53 14.26
N GLN A 130 -1.33 5.25 13.18
CA GLN A 130 -1.86 4.63 11.98
C GLN A 130 -0.84 3.78 11.21
N ALA A 131 0.45 4.16 11.23
CA ALA A 131 1.48 3.37 10.57
C ALA A 131 1.72 2.04 11.30
N VAL A 132 1.78 2.08 12.64
CA VAL A 132 1.88 0.91 13.50
C VAL A 132 0.67 0.00 13.33
N ALA A 133 -0.56 0.55 13.36
CA ALA A 133 -1.77 -0.25 13.17
C ALA A 133 -1.82 -0.95 11.81
N ARG A 134 -1.38 -0.28 10.73
CA ARG A 134 -1.30 -0.90 9.40
C ARG A 134 -0.24 -1.99 9.33
N PHE A 135 0.92 -1.76 9.96
CA PHE A 135 1.98 -2.77 10.09
C PHE A 135 1.45 -4.01 10.82
N ARG A 136 0.80 -3.84 11.97
CA ARG A 136 0.22 -4.95 12.76
C ARG A 136 -0.87 -5.69 12.02
N ALA A 137 -1.78 -4.99 11.35
CA ALA A 137 -2.79 -5.65 10.53
C ALA A 137 -2.18 -6.53 9.41
N ALA A 138 -1.03 -6.13 8.84
CA ALA A 138 -0.32 -6.94 7.86
C ALA A 138 0.40 -8.15 8.49
N VAL A 139 0.95 -7.97 9.69
CA VAL A 139 1.52 -9.06 10.50
C VAL A 139 0.46 -10.12 10.78
N ASP A 140 -0.70 -9.71 11.30
CA ASP A 140 -1.83 -10.59 11.60
C ASP A 140 -2.29 -11.37 10.37
N ALA A 141 -2.35 -10.70 9.21
CA ALA A 141 -2.72 -11.34 7.95
C ALA A 141 -1.73 -12.44 7.55
N VAL A 142 -0.42 -12.23 7.75
CA VAL A 142 0.60 -13.26 7.51
C VAL A 142 0.47 -14.40 8.50
N GLN A 143 0.34 -14.11 9.80
CA GLN A 143 0.22 -15.14 10.82
C GLN A 143 -1.01 -16.05 10.63
N GLN A 144 -2.10 -15.51 10.10
CA GLN A 144 -3.35 -16.27 9.87
C GLN A 144 -3.33 -17.14 8.60
N ALA A 145 -2.61 -16.71 7.56
CA ALA A 145 -2.74 -17.28 6.21
C ALA A 145 -1.46 -17.92 5.65
N ALA A 146 -0.29 -17.61 6.20
CA ALA A 146 0.99 -18.03 5.66
C ALA A 146 1.57 -19.27 6.38
N PRO A 147 2.49 -20.02 5.74
CA PRO A 147 3.24 -21.09 6.39
C PRO A 147 4.05 -20.58 7.60
N ALA A 148 4.31 -21.47 8.57
CA ALA A 148 5.03 -21.16 9.81
C ALA A 148 6.35 -20.42 9.56
N ASP A 149 7.14 -20.84 8.56
CA ASP A 149 8.43 -20.20 8.23
C ASP A 149 8.31 -18.70 7.88
N LYS A 150 7.17 -18.27 7.31
CA LYS A 150 6.91 -16.85 7.00
C LYS A 150 6.39 -16.11 8.23
N ALA A 151 5.63 -16.77 9.09
CA ALA A 151 5.16 -16.19 10.35
C ALA A 151 6.35 -15.88 11.28
N ASP A 152 7.32 -16.79 11.38
CA ASP A 152 8.55 -16.60 12.16
C ASP A 152 9.37 -15.41 11.63
N GLN A 153 9.58 -15.32 10.30
CA GLN A 153 10.26 -14.17 9.69
C GLN A 153 9.57 -12.84 9.97
N VAL A 154 8.23 -12.84 9.98
CA VAL A 154 7.46 -11.64 10.30
C VAL A 154 7.56 -11.29 11.79
N GLN A 155 7.66 -12.28 12.67
CA GLN A 155 7.88 -12.04 14.09
C GLN A 155 9.24 -11.37 14.35
N ASP A 156 10.31 -11.79 13.67
CA ASP A 156 11.62 -11.12 13.77
C ASP A 156 11.54 -9.64 13.35
N LEU A 157 10.71 -9.32 12.34
CA LEU A 157 10.47 -7.94 11.90
C LEU A 157 9.70 -7.13 12.95
N VAL A 158 8.73 -7.76 13.63
CA VAL A 158 7.98 -7.16 14.74
C VAL A 158 8.92 -6.78 15.89
N ASP A 159 9.76 -7.71 16.32
CA ASP A 159 10.67 -7.49 17.44
C ASP A 159 11.69 -6.40 17.10
N THR A 160 12.24 -6.43 15.87
CA THR A 160 13.17 -5.41 15.37
C THR A 160 12.53 -4.02 15.31
N ALA A 161 11.27 -3.91 14.85
CA ALA A 161 10.57 -2.63 14.76
C ALA A 161 10.31 -2.05 16.16
N ARG A 162 9.85 -2.90 17.10
CA ARG A 162 9.58 -2.50 18.49
C ARG A 162 10.82 -1.97 19.19
N GLU A 163 11.94 -2.69 19.08
CA GLU A 163 13.22 -2.26 19.69
C GLU A 163 13.64 -0.86 19.22
N LYS A 164 13.42 -0.54 17.94
CA LYS A 164 13.73 0.79 17.40
C LYS A 164 12.77 1.86 17.88
N HIS A 165 11.49 1.54 18.01
CA HIS A 165 10.45 2.51 18.33
C HIS A 165 10.43 2.89 19.81
N GLU A 166 10.66 1.93 20.71
CA GLU A 166 10.55 2.11 22.17
C GLU A 166 11.33 3.33 22.66
N ALA A 167 12.64 3.36 22.40
CA ALA A 167 13.53 4.43 22.84
C ALA A 167 13.17 5.81 22.27
N VAL A 168 12.75 5.86 21.01
CA VAL A 168 12.41 7.12 20.33
C VAL A 168 11.07 7.65 20.84
N LEU A 169 10.07 6.79 20.96
CA LEU A 169 8.75 7.17 21.45
C LEU A 169 8.82 7.62 22.92
N ASP A 170 9.70 7.04 23.74
CA ASP A 170 9.88 7.45 25.15
C ASP A 170 10.44 8.86 25.21
N GLN A 171 11.50 9.10 24.42
CA GLN A 171 12.15 10.39 24.35
C GLN A 171 11.18 11.47 23.86
N VAL A 172 10.36 11.16 22.84
CA VAL A 172 9.38 12.09 22.30
C VAL A 172 8.26 12.36 23.30
N GLN A 173 7.71 11.32 23.94
CA GLN A 173 6.61 11.48 24.89
C GLN A 173 6.98 12.37 26.08
N GLN A 174 8.24 12.31 26.54
CA GLN A 174 8.75 13.17 27.60
C GLN A 174 8.87 14.64 27.19
N LYS A 175 9.15 14.92 25.91
CA LYS A 175 9.35 16.28 25.38
C LYS A 175 8.03 16.97 25.01
N LEU A 176 7.04 16.22 24.53
CA LEU A 176 5.78 16.80 24.06
C LEU A 176 4.91 17.21 25.24
N GLU A 177 4.36 18.42 25.26
CA GLU A 177 3.39 18.83 26.30
C GLU A 177 1.94 18.50 25.89
N ASN A 178 1.71 18.31 24.60
CA ASN A 178 0.39 18.08 24.04
C ASN A 178 -0.22 16.72 24.43
N GLU A 179 -1.35 16.75 25.15
CA GLU A 179 -2.08 15.56 25.61
C GLU A 179 -2.52 14.63 24.47
N LYS A 180 -3.12 15.17 23.40
CA LYS A 180 -3.56 14.36 22.25
C LYS A 180 -2.42 13.65 21.56
N ALA A 181 -1.25 14.29 21.48
CA ALA A 181 -0.07 13.66 20.91
C ALA A 181 0.43 12.52 21.80
N ARG A 182 0.42 12.70 23.13
CA ARG A 182 0.77 11.65 24.09
C ARG A 182 -0.19 10.46 24.03
N GLU A 183 -1.50 10.69 23.98
CA GLU A 183 -2.51 9.64 23.80
C GLU A 183 -2.33 8.85 22.50
N ALA A 184 -1.94 9.52 21.41
CA ALA A 184 -1.68 8.86 20.14
C ALA A 184 -0.41 8.00 20.18
N ILE A 185 0.65 8.45 20.87
CA ILE A 185 1.86 7.66 21.11
C ILE A 185 1.55 6.44 21.98
N GLU A 186 0.74 6.61 23.03
CA GLU A 186 0.32 5.51 23.90
C GLU A 186 -0.45 4.44 23.12
N ARG A 187 -1.41 4.83 22.29
CA ARG A 187 -2.09 3.88 21.39
C ARG A 187 -1.14 3.15 20.44
N ALA A 188 -0.12 3.85 19.92
CA ALA A 188 0.88 3.20 19.08
C ALA A 188 1.68 2.14 19.84
N ARG A 189 2.02 2.40 21.11
CA ARG A 189 2.72 1.45 21.99
C ARG A 189 1.85 0.26 22.35
N ASP A 190 0.59 0.49 22.71
CA ASP A 190 -0.35 -0.58 23.02
C ASP A 190 -0.52 -1.54 21.83
N GLU A 191 -0.55 -0.99 20.62
CA GLU A 191 -0.64 -1.77 19.38
C GLU A 191 0.69 -2.52 19.07
N GLU A 192 1.84 -1.98 19.49
CA GLU A 192 3.13 -2.69 19.41
C GLU A 192 3.29 -3.81 20.45
N ASP A 193 2.68 -3.65 21.61
CA ASP A 193 2.85 -4.59 22.73
C ASP A 193 1.84 -5.74 22.71
N ARG A 194 0.90 -5.70 21.76
CA ARG A 194 -0.26 -6.60 21.67
C ARG A 194 0.09 -8.10 21.69
N ASP A 195 1.22 -8.50 21.10
CA ASP A 195 1.64 -9.91 21.03
C ASP A 195 2.40 -10.40 22.28
N THR A 196 3.07 -9.49 23.01
CA THR A 196 3.83 -9.88 24.22
C THR A 196 2.93 -10.35 25.37
N HIS A 197 1.70 -9.85 25.41
CA HIS A 197 0.72 -10.25 26.42
C HIS A 197 0.18 -11.66 26.19
N ASP A 198 0.11 -12.13 24.94
CA ASP A 198 -0.40 -13.47 24.60
C ASP A 198 0.64 -14.58 24.79
N GLU A 199 1.94 -14.30 24.57
CA GLU A 199 3.05 -15.23 24.83
C GLU A 199 3.21 -15.52 26.34
N GLN A 200 3.13 -14.50 27.20
CA GLN A 200 3.20 -14.69 28.66
C GLN A 200 2.01 -15.48 29.20
N ASN A 201 0.83 -15.31 28.62
CA ASN A 201 -0.37 -16.06 29.01
C ASN A 201 -0.32 -17.53 28.54
N LYS A 202 0.35 -17.83 27.42
CA LYS A 202 0.54 -19.21 26.93
C LYS A 202 1.64 -19.98 27.68
N LYS A 203 2.68 -19.31 28.17
CA LYS A 203 3.74 -19.94 29.00
C LYS A 203 3.29 -20.35 30.41
N GLY A 204 2.13 -19.87 30.87
CA GLY A 204 1.53 -20.25 32.15
C GLY A 204 0.62 -21.48 32.11
N LEU A 205 0.39 -22.09 30.94
CA LEU A 205 -0.50 -23.25 30.81
C LEU A 205 0.30 -24.55 30.88
N ASP A 206 0.49 -25.05 32.11
CA ASP A 206 1.02 -26.38 32.37
C ASP A 206 0.29 -27.45 31.53
N PRO A 207 0.99 -28.27 30.70
CA PRO A 207 0.36 -29.27 29.85
C PRO A 207 -0.17 -30.51 30.61
N ARG A 208 -0.33 -30.42 31.95
CA ARG A 208 -0.76 -31.56 32.79
C ARG A 208 -2.20 -31.49 33.30
N SER A 209 -2.94 -30.45 32.95
CA SER A 209 -4.35 -30.30 33.36
C SER A 209 -5.28 -31.06 32.41
N THR A 210 -5.37 -32.37 32.62
CA THR A 210 -6.46 -33.17 32.03
C THR A 210 -7.82 -32.69 32.56
N PRO A 211 -8.84 -32.43 31.72
CA PRO A 211 -10.16 -32.10 32.23
C PRO A 211 -10.80 -33.35 32.85
N ARG A 212 -10.99 -33.30 34.17
CA ARG A 212 -11.78 -34.27 34.93
C ARG A 212 -13.25 -34.15 34.52
N PRO A 213 -13.97 -35.24 34.17
CA PRO A 213 -15.38 -35.16 33.83
C PRO A 213 -16.21 -34.90 35.09
N THR A 214 -16.88 -33.75 35.14
CA THR A 214 -17.79 -33.40 36.24
C THR A 214 -19.13 -34.11 36.05
N HIS A 215 -19.46 -34.95 37.01
CA HIS A 215 -20.74 -35.64 37.15
C HIS A 215 -21.93 -34.66 37.16
N THR A 216 -22.94 -34.94 36.33
CA THR A 216 -24.28 -34.38 36.41
C THR A 216 -25.03 -34.96 37.61
N PRO A 217 -25.59 -34.15 38.53
CA PRO A 217 -26.56 -34.67 39.48
C PRO A 217 -27.97 -34.65 38.86
N ALA A 218 -28.57 -35.83 38.78
CA ALA A 218 -29.96 -36.02 38.38
C ALA A 218 -30.92 -35.41 39.41
N ARG A 219 -31.83 -34.56 38.95
CA ARG A 219 -32.93 -34.03 39.76
C ARG A 219 -34.14 -34.96 39.64
N GLU A 220 -34.34 -35.72 40.69
CA GLU A 220 -35.53 -36.52 40.98
C GLU A 220 -36.76 -35.60 41.07
N THR A 221 -37.77 -35.84 40.23
CA THR A 221 -39.08 -35.19 40.32
C THR A 221 -40.17 -36.25 40.46
N ALA A 222 -40.91 -36.12 41.56
CA ALA A 222 -42.03 -36.97 41.94
C ALA A 222 -43.22 -36.81 40.97
N ARG A 223 -43.95 -37.91 40.78
CA ARG A 223 -45.25 -38.02 40.08
C ARG A 223 -46.43 -37.68 41.04
N PRO A 224 -47.71 -37.86 40.64
CA PRO A 224 -48.51 -37.03 39.72
C PRO A 224 -49.84 -36.60 40.40
N ASN A 225 -50.58 -35.63 39.84
CA ASN A 225 -52.02 -35.52 40.13
C ASN A 225 -52.84 -35.04 38.92
N VAL A 226 -54.12 -35.42 38.94
CA VAL A 226 -55.05 -35.76 37.87
C VAL A 226 -56.01 -34.60 37.49
N ILE A 227 -56.16 -34.30 36.18
CA ILE A 227 -57.36 -34.10 35.28
C ILE A 227 -58.62 -33.33 35.84
N PRO A 228 -59.50 -32.58 35.08
CA PRO A 228 -59.80 -32.59 33.62
C PRO A 228 -60.08 -31.26 32.83
N ARG A 229 -59.92 -31.37 31.49
CA ARG A 229 -60.84 -31.06 30.35
C ARG A 229 -61.63 -29.73 30.29
N VAL A 230 -61.46 -28.98 29.17
CA VAL A 230 -62.48 -28.37 28.26
C VAL A 230 -61.74 -28.03 26.92
N THR A 231 -61.95 -28.74 25.79
CA THR A 231 -62.67 -28.30 24.54
C THR A 231 -62.35 -26.86 24.09
N GLU A 232 -62.00 -26.48 22.87
CA GLU A 232 -62.37 -26.89 21.51
C GLU A 232 -61.41 -26.19 20.51
N SER A 233 -61.40 -26.66 19.26
CA SER A 233 -60.60 -26.17 18.13
C SER A 233 -61.46 -25.23 17.23
N PRO A 234 -61.18 -25.01 15.92
CA PRO A 234 -60.37 -23.94 15.30
C PRO A 234 -61.17 -23.06 14.29
N ARG A 235 -60.58 -21.96 13.76
CA ARG A 235 -60.74 -21.40 12.38
C ARG A 235 -60.29 -19.93 12.29
N SER A 236 -59.36 -19.56 11.42
CA SER A 236 -59.51 -19.14 9.99
C SER A 236 -60.03 -17.71 9.77
N GLY A 237 -59.36 -17.01 8.85
CA GLY A 237 -59.89 -15.84 8.14
C GLY A 237 -58.90 -14.66 8.18
N GLU A 238 -57.91 -14.61 7.27
CA GLU A 238 -57.97 -13.93 5.96
C GLU A 238 -57.73 -12.41 6.03
N ARG A 239 -56.62 -11.98 5.41
CA ARG A 239 -56.51 -11.09 4.23
C ARG A 239 -57.10 -9.69 4.41
N THR A 240 -56.26 -8.68 4.21
CA THR A 240 -56.29 -7.71 3.09
C THR A 240 -55.21 -6.66 3.34
N ALA A 241 -54.18 -6.58 2.50
CA ALA A 241 -54.08 -5.69 1.33
C ALA A 241 -53.65 -4.25 1.68
N SER A 242 -52.44 -3.92 1.21
CA SER A 242 -51.90 -2.57 0.92
C SER A 242 -52.87 -1.77 0.03
N PRO A 243 -52.86 -0.41 -0.03
CA PRO A 243 -51.75 0.34 -0.66
C PRO A 243 -51.48 1.81 -0.21
N ARG A 244 -50.21 2.23 -0.36
CA ARG A 244 -49.65 3.42 -1.09
C ARG A 244 -49.99 4.89 -0.72
N ALA A 245 -48.91 5.71 -0.82
CA ALA A 245 -48.81 7.16 -1.17
C ALA A 245 -49.23 8.19 -0.08
N THR A 246 -48.65 9.39 0.09
CA THR A 246 -47.80 10.27 -0.75
C THR A 246 -47.20 11.41 0.12
N SER A 247 -46.21 12.09 -0.44
CA SER A 247 -45.50 13.32 -0.04
C SER A 247 -46.21 14.35 0.84
N ARG A 248 -45.40 15.00 1.68
CA ARG A 248 -45.38 16.47 1.80
C ARG A 248 -43.96 16.96 2.00
#